data_AF-A0AAD8F181-F1
#
_entry.id   AF-A0AAD8F181-F1
#
_cell.length_a   1.000
_cell.length_b   1.000
_cell.length_c   1.000
_cell.angle_alpha   90.00
_cell.angle_beta   90.00
_cell.angle_gamma   90.00
#
_symmetry.space_group_name_H-M   'P 1'
#
loop_
_entity.id
_entity.type
_entity.pdbx_description
1 polymer ?
#
loop_
_entity_poly.entity_id
_entity_poly.type
_entity_poly.pdbx_seq_one_letter_code
_entity_poly.pdbx_strand_id
1 'polypeptide(L)' 'RGFVQGWIQDGFPANRLVLAVPAFGRSFTLTSQPVGSGIGQAVSGGGTAGAMSNESGLLDYGE' A
#
# COMPACT_ATOMS: atom_id res chain seq x y z
N ARG A 1 -3.91 -1.52 17.07
CA ARG A 1 -4.94 -2.55 16.82
C ARG A 1 -4.99 -2.77 15.32
N GLY A 2 -4.67 -3.97 14.83
CA GLY A 2 -4.69 -4.28 13.39
C GLY A 2 -6.09 -4.71 12.93
N PHE A 3 -6.40 -4.53 11.64
CA PHE A 3 -7.71 -4.87 11.07
C PHE A 3 -8.11 -6.33 11.33
N VAL A 4 -7.19 -7.29 11.17
CA VAL A 4 -7.42 -8.72 11.45
C VAL A 4 -7.81 -8.96 12.92
N GLN A 5 -7.09 -8.34 13.86
CA GLN A 5 -7.40 -8.47 15.29
C GLN A 5 -8.76 -7.86 15.64
N GLY A 6 -9.16 -6.76 14.98
CA GLY A 6 -10.47 -6.14 15.17
C GLY A 6 -11.61 -7.11 14.86
N TRP A 7 -11.59 -7.71 13.66
CA TRP A 7 -12.59 -8.69 13.26
C TRP A 7 -12.69 -9.88 14.21
N ILE A 8 -11.55 -10.41 14.65
CA ILE A 8 -11.52 -11.53 15.60
C ILE A 8 -12.11 -11.14 16.96
N GLN A 9 -11.80 -9.93 17.45
CA GLN A 9 -12.34 -9.40 18.71
C GLN A 9 -13.85 -9.16 18.63
N ASP A 10 -14.35 -8.78 17.46
CA ASP A 10 -15.78 -8.59 17.20
C ASP A 10 -16.54 -9.91 16.96
N GLY A 11 -15.87 -11.06 17.14
CA GLY A 11 -16.49 -12.39 17.08
C GLY A 11 -16.44 -13.06 15.71
N PHE A 12 -15.71 -12.49 14.74
CA PHE A 12 -15.54 -13.12 13.44
C PHE A 12 -14.65 -14.39 13.57
N PRO A 13 -15.10 -15.55 13.08
CA PRO A 13 -14.33 -16.79 13.21
C PRO A 13 -13.07 -16.74 12.32
N ALA A 14 -11.89 -16.86 12.95
CA ALA A 14 -10.60 -16.71 12.28
C ALA A 14 -10.39 -17.66 11.10
N ASN A 15 -10.91 -18.89 11.18
CA ASN A 15 -10.81 -19.88 10.10
C ASN A 15 -11.68 -19.57 8.86
N ARG A 16 -12.52 -18.53 8.93
CA ARG A 16 -13.29 -18.01 7.79
C ARG A 16 -12.77 -16.67 7.30
N LEU A 17 -11.69 -16.15 7.88
CA LEU A 17 -11.13 -14.86 7.51
C LEU A 17 -10.13 -15.06 6.38
N VAL A 18 -10.50 -14.61 5.18
CA VAL A 18 -9.61 -14.63 4.02
C VAL A 18 -8.79 -13.35 4.01
N LEU A 19 -7.48 -13.48 4.16
CA LEU A 19 -6.55 -12.36 4.05
C LEU A 19 -6.02 -12.26 2.62
N ALA A 20 -6.25 -11.13 1.97
CA ALA A 20 -5.66 -10.85 0.67
C ALA A 20 -4.15 -10.55 0.80
N VAL A 21 -3.36 -11.13 -0.09
CA VAL A 21 -1.93 -10.83 -0.25
C VAL A 21 -1.76 -10.19 -1.64
N PRO A 22 -1.66 -8.86 -1.73
CA PRO A 22 -1.59 -8.19 -3.03
C PRO A 22 -0.23 -8.40 -3.69
N ALA A 23 -0.24 -8.70 -4.99
CA ALA A 23 0.95 -8.74 -5.84
C ALA A 23 1.18 -7.37 -6.52
N PHE A 24 0.94 -6.29 -5.77
CA PHE A 24 1.15 -4.90 -6.20
C PHE A 24 1.56 -4.04 -4.99
N GLY A 25 2.18 -2.90 -5.26
CA GLY A 25 2.59 -1.91 -4.27
C GLY A 25 2.00 -0.54 -4.55
N ARG A 26 1.94 0.30 -3.52
CA ARG A 26 1.65 1.73 -3.65
C ARG A 26 2.96 2.52 -3.67
N SER A 27 3.11 3.40 -4.65
CA SER A 27 4.29 4.26 -4.82
C SER A 27 3.94 5.73 -4.65
N PHE A 28 4.93 6.55 -4.32
CA PHE A 28 4.77 7.97 -4.08
C PHE A 28 5.90 8.78 -4.72
N THR A 29 5.57 9.98 -5.17
CA THR A 29 6.56 10.96 -5.61
C THR A 29 6.99 11.81 -4.42
N LEU A 30 8.28 11.76 -4.06
CA LEU A 30 8.83 12.62 -3.01
C LEU A 30 8.79 14.10 -3.45
N THR A 31 8.69 15.02 -2.49
CA THR A 31 8.82 16.46 -2.80
C THR A 31 10.23 16.78 -3.30
N SER A 32 10.43 17.99 -3.84
CA SER A 32 11.73 18.43 -4.38
C SER A 32 12.83 18.61 -3.33
N GLN A 33 12.47 18.70 -2.04
CA GLN A 33 13.40 18.81 -0.92
C GLN A 33 13.11 17.73 0.14
N PRO A 34 13.27 16.44 -0.19
CA PRO A 34 13.05 15.38 0.77
C PRO A 34 14.24 15.31 1.74
N VAL A 35 13.97 14.99 3.01
CA VAL A 35 15.03 14.75 4.00
C VAL A 35 15.62 13.33 3.84
N GLY A 36 14.93 12.46 3.10
CA GLY A 36 15.38 11.14 2.67
C GLY A 36 14.27 10.39 1.92
N SER A 37 14.42 9.07 1.79
CA SER A 37 13.44 8.17 1.15
C SER A 37 12.79 7.17 2.13
N GLY A 38 12.90 7.43 3.43
CA GLY A 38 12.35 6.58 4.49
C GLY A 38 10.84 6.74 4.70
N ILE A 39 10.31 6.00 5.68
CA ILE A 39 8.91 6.11 6.09
C ILE A 39 8.62 7.52 6.61
N GLY A 40 7.47 8.08 6.21
CA GLY A 40 6.97 9.37 6.71
C GLY A 40 7.55 10.61 6.03
N GLN A 41 8.30 10.44 4.94
CA GLN A 41 8.81 11.58 4.16
C GLN A 41 7.70 12.30 3.40
N ALA A 42 7.89 13.60 3.14
CA ALA A 42 6.93 14.42 2.42
C ALA A 42 6.82 13.97 0.95
N VAL A 43 5.58 13.88 0.46
CA VAL A 43 5.24 13.46 -0.89
C VAL A 43 4.40 14.53 -1.59
N SER A 44 4.55 14.66 -2.91
CA SER A 44 3.71 15.53 -3.75
C SER A 44 2.49 14.80 -4.31
N GLY A 45 2.47 13.46 -4.26
CA GLY A 45 1.37 12.64 -4.73
C GLY A 45 1.77 11.19 -4.94
N GLY A 46 0.93 10.46 -5.70
CA GLY A 46 1.26 9.11 -6.17
C GLY A 46 2.53 9.10 -7.02
N GLY A 47 3.20 7.96 -7.06
CA GLY A 47 4.31 7.74 -7.99
C GLY A 47 3.84 7.77 -9.44
N THR A 48 4.80 7.81 -10.37
CA THR A 48 4.53 7.64 -11.80
C THR A 48 3.74 6.36 -12.03
N ALA A 49 2.73 6.43 -12.90
CA ALA A 49 1.95 5.26 -13.28
C ALA A 49 2.85 4.20 -13.93
N GLY A 50 2.62 2.93 -13.56
CA GLY A 50 3.27 1.80 -14.20
C GLY A 50 2.86 1.67 -15.67
N ALA A 51 3.70 1.01 -16.47
CA ALA A 51 3.44 0.76 -17.88
C ALA A 51 2.24 -0.19 -18.07
N MET A 52 1.99 -1.11 -17.14
CA MET A 52 0.88 -2.06 -17.19
C MET A 52 -0.30 -1.60 -16.33
N SER A 53 -0.05 -1.22 -15.07
CA SER A 53 -1.06 -0.79 -14.11
C SER A 53 -1.76 0.49 -14.55
N ASN A 54 -1.04 1.38 -15.25
CA ASN A 54 -1.50 2.65 -15.80
C ASN A 54 -2.30 3.51 -14.79
N GLU A 55 -2.00 3.38 -13.50
CA GLU A 55 -2.60 4.13 -12.40
C GLU A 55 -1.48 4.78 -11.58
N SER A 56 -1.58 6.10 -11.37
CA SER A 56 -0.60 6.81 -10.55
C SER A 56 -0.55 6.24 -9.14
N GLY A 57 0.66 5.97 -8.67
CA GLY A 57 0.89 5.41 -7.35
C GLY A 57 0.55 3.92 -7.22
N LEU A 58 0.31 3.20 -8.31
CA LEU A 58 0.14 1.75 -8.31
C LEU A 58 1.21 1.11 -9.20
N LEU A 59 1.91 0.11 -8.67
CA LEU A 59 2.83 -0.73 -9.44
C LEU A 59 2.50 -2.20 -9.17
N ASP A 60 2.22 -2.96 -10.21
CA ASP A 60 2.09 -4.41 -10.12
C ASP A 60 3.47 -5.07 -9.93
N TYR A 61 3.52 -6.30 -9.43
CA TYR A 61 4.78 -7.02 -9.20
C TYR A 61 5.63 -7.20 -10.47
N GLY A 62 4.98 -7.21 -11.64
CA GLY A 62 5.65 -7.38 -12.93
C GLY A 62 6.04 -6.09 -13.64
N GLU A 63 5.75 -4.92 -13.08
CA GLU A 63 6.18 -3.61 -13.63
C GLU A 63 7.70 -3.52 -13.81
#